data_AF-A0A349ZSP7-F1
#
_entry.id   AF-A0A349ZSP7-F1
#
_cell.length_a   1.000
_cell.length_b   1.000
_cell.length_c   1.000
_cell.angle_alpha   90.00
_cell.angle_beta   90.00
_cell.angle_gamma   90.00
#
_symmetry.space_group_name_H-M   'P 1'
#
loop_
_entity.id
_entity.type
_entity.pdbx_description
1 polymer ?
#
loop_
_entity_poly.entity_id
_entity_poly.type
_entity_poly.pdbx_seq_one_letter_code
_entity_poly.pdbx_strand_id
1 'polypeptide(L)'
;LDYVEITGLVKEFNSALQISINRARKVHEGEYDPADYLPVSRFDIDSMYAELLAYIDGMKNPYLKRLCESFFRNDKDFIARFKKSSAAKSVHHGFIGGLLEHTLSVTKLCEYYTGAYPELKKDLLISVAILHDIGKVRELSEFPMNDYTDDGQLLGHIVMGSEMIYEKIKGIEGFPERLASEVRHCILAHHGEYEFGSPKKPALIEAMALNFA
;
A
#
# COMPACT_ATOMS: atom_id res chain seq x y z
N LEU A 1 5.54 -9.80 -16.13
CA LEU A 1 6.00 -9.14 -17.37
C LEU A 1 7.32 -9.78 -17.79
N ASP A 2 7.55 -10.01 -19.07
CA ASP A 2 8.88 -10.35 -19.56
C ASP A 2 9.47 -9.11 -20.23
N TYR A 3 10.55 -8.57 -19.66
CA TYR A 3 11.36 -7.56 -20.33
C TYR A 3 12.18 -8.25 -21.41
N VAL A 4 12.19 -7.69 -22.63
CA VAL A 4 12.87 -8.29 -23.78
C VAL A 4 13.85 -7.29 -24.37
N GLU A 5 15.11 -7.67 -24.46
CA GLU A 5 16.13 -6.92 -25.18
C GLU A 5 16.07 -7.34 -26.65
N ILE A 6 15.86 -6.36 -27.53
CA ILE A 6 15.84 -6.57 -28.98
C ILE A 6 17.06 -5.89 -29.60
N THR A 7 17.86 -6.69 -30.30
CA THR A 7 18.94 -6.19 -31.16
C THR A 7 18.52 -6.36 -32.61
N GLY A 8 18.58 -5.29 -33.39
CA GLY A 8 18.16 -5.31 -34.79
C GLY A 8 18.63 -4.09 -35.56
N LEU A 9 18.38 -4.09 -36.86
CA LEU A 9 18.69 -2.98 -37.74
C LEU A 9 17.42 -2.20 -38.08
N VAL A 10 17.42 -0.90 -37.79
CA VAL A 10 16.31 -0.01 -38.14
C VAL A 10 16.47 0.44 -39.60
N LYS A 11 15.42 0.29 -40.40
CA LYS A 11 15.33 0.75 -41.80
C LYS A 11 14.07 1.58 -41.98
N GLU A 12 14.13 2.59 -42.83
CA GLU A 12 12.93 3.29 -43.28
C GLU A 12 12.33 2.57 -44.49
N PHE A 13 11.02 2.32 -44.46
CA PHE A 13 10.26 1.77 -45.59
C PHE A 13 8.90 2.44 -45.67
N ASN A 14 8.56 3.02 -46.82
CA ASN A 14 7.35 3.83 -47.01
C ASN A 14 7.17 4.91 -45.93
N SER A 15 8.25 5.64 -45.60
CA SER A 15 8.25 6.71 -44.59
C SER A 15 7.88 6.28 -43.17
N ALA A 16 7.98 4.97 -42.87
CA ALA A 16 7.87 4.42 -41.54
C ALA A 16 9.17 3.70 -41.15
N LEU A 17 9.63 3.90 -39.91
CA LEU A 17 10.73 3.13 -39.35
C LEU A 17 10.27 1.70 -39.07
N GLN A 18 11.02 0.73 -39.56
CA GLN A 18 10.83 -0.70 -39.33
C GLN A 18 12.12 -1.29 -38.75
N ILE A 19 12.00 -2.20 -37.79
CA ILE A 19 13.14 -2.91 -37.22
C ILE A 19 13.21 -4.34 -37.77
N SER A 20 14.36 -4.71 -38.31
CA SER A 20 14.69 -6.10 -38.61
C SER A 20 15.38 -6.72 -37.40
N ILE A 21 14.67 -7.62 -36.69
CA ILE A 21 15.13 -8.21 -35.44
C ILE A 21 16.19 -9.29 -35.74
N ASN A 22 17.40 -9.11 -35.20
CA ASN A 22 18.48 -10.10 -35.29
C ASN A 22 18.50 -11.02 -34.05
N ARG A 23 18.19 -10.47 -32.87
CA ARG A 23 18.13 -11.20 -31.60
C ARG A 23 17.04 -10.62 -30.72
N ALA A 24 16.29 -11.51 -30.06
CA ALA A 24 15.41 -11.17 -28.95
C ALA A 24 15.72 -12.12 -27.79
N ARG A 25 15.87 -11.58 -26.57
CA ARG A 25 16.06 -12.38 -25.36
C ARG A 25 15.26 -11.82 -24.21
N LYS A 26 14.80 -12.68 -23.32
CA LYS A 26 14.30 -12.25 -22.01
C LYS A 26 15.47 -11.68 -21.20
N VAL A 27 15.22 -10.56 -20.54
CA VAL A 27 16.19 -9.82 -19.74
C VAL A 27 16.08 -10.24 -18.28
N HIS A 28 17.22 -10.34 -17.58
CA HIS A 28 17.26 -10.70 -16.16
C HIS A 28 17.08 -9.47 -15.26
N GLU A 29 16.64 -9.68 -14.01
CA GLU A 29 16.57 -8.60 -13.01
C GLU A 29 17.93 -7.91 -12.85
N GLY A 30 17.94 -6.58 -12.88
CA GLY A 30 19.14 -5.74 -12.80
C GLY A 30 19.73 -5.29 -14.14
N GLU A 31 19.28 -5.85 -15.26
CA GLU A 31 19.68 -5.41 -16.61
C GLU A 31 18.72 -4.37 -17.22
N TYR A 32 17.64 -4.01 -16.50
CA TYR A 32 16.63 -3.04 -16.93
C TYR A 32 16.13 -2.25 -15.72
N ASP A 33 15.66 -1.02 -15.96
CA ASP A 33 14.90 -0.27 -14.97
C ASP A 33 13.40 -0.39 -15.30
N PRO A 34 12.57 -0.99 -14.44
CA PRO A 34 11.12 -0.96 -14.60
C PRO A 34 10.56 0.44 -14.82
N ALA A 35 11.19 1.48 -14.26
CA ALA A 35 10.75 2.87 -14.36
C ALA A 35 10.82 3.45 -15.78
N ASP A 36 11.65 2.88 -16.66
CA ASP A 36 11.73 3.29 -18.07
C ASP A 36 10.45 2.88 -18.86
N TYR A 37 9.69 1.93 -18.33
CA TYR A 37 8.60 1.28 -19.04
C TYR A 37 7.26 1.30 -18.29
N LEU A 38 7.27 1.61 -17.00
CA LEU A 38 6.10 1.62 -16.11
C LEU A 38 6.05 2.95 -15.36
N PRO A 39 4.84 3.42 -14.98
CA PRO A 39 4.74 4.58 -14.12
C PRO A 39 5.23 4.18 -12.72
N VAL A 40 6.19 4.95 -12.18
CA VAL A 40 6.80 4.75 -10.85
C VAL A 40 6.67 6.05 -10.05
N SER A 41 6.64 5.95 -8.72
CA SER A 41 6.72 7.12 -7.85
C SER A 41 7.91 7.99 -8.22
N ARG A 42 7.72 9.31 -8.17
CA ARG A 42 8.81 10.29 -8.31
C ARG A 42 9.71 10.37 -7.08
N PHE A 43 9.28 9.77 -5.96
CA PHE A 43 10.03 9.71 -4.71
C PHE A 43 10.75 8.37 -4.58
N ASP A 44 11.90 8.38 -3.92
CA ASP A 44 12.66 7.15 -3.68
C ASP A 44 11.89 6.21 -2.72
N ILE A 45 11.63 4.99 -3.19
CA ILE A 45 10.85 3.98 -2.47
C ILE A 45 11.54 3.59 -1.16
N ASP A 46 12.87 3.47 -1.16
CA ASP A 46 13.62 3.06 0.04
C ASP A 46 13.61 4.16 1.11
N SER A 47 13.75 5.42 0.72
CA SER A 47 13.63 6.58 1.60
C SER A 47 12.22 6.72 2.18
N MET A 48 11.17 6.62 1.35
CA MET A 48 9.78 6.64 1.83
C MET A 48 9.51 5.50 2.82
N TYR A 49 10.04 4.32 2.53
CA TYR A 49 9.86 3.17 3.39
C TYR A 49 10.59 3.31 4.72
N ALA A 50 11.81 3.84 4.71
CA ALA A 50 12.55 4.15 5.93
C ALA A 50 11.81 5.19 6.79
N GLU A 51 11.19 6.19 6.17
CA GLU A 51 10.36 7.17 6.86
C GLU A 51 9.11 6.53 7.49
N LEU A 52 8.41 5.64 6.77
CA LEU A 52 7.28 4.88 7.31
C LEU A 52 7.71 4.03 8.52
N LEU A 53 8.87 3.38 8.46
CA LEU A 53 9.42 2.60 9.57
C LEU A 53 9.75 3.46 10.80
N ALA A 54 10.19 4.71 10.60
CA ALA A 54 10.46 5.62 11.70
C ALA A 54 9.20 5.95 12.53
N TYR A 55 8.03 6.05 11.88
CA TYR A 55 6.75 6.18 12.59
C TYR A 55 6.44 4.95 13.46
N ILE A 56 6.68 3.75 12.95
CA ILE A 56 6.52 2.49 13.70
C ILE A 56 7.48 2.44 14.89
N ASP A 57 8.73 2.87 14.70
CA ASP A 57 9.74 2.88 15.75
C ASP A 57 9.38 3.82 16.91
N GLY A 58 8.73 4.94 16.59
CA GLY A 58 8.27 5.95 17.54
C GLY A 58 7.13 5.51 18.47
N MET A 59 6.35 4.50 18.06
CA MET A 59 5.18 4.02 18.81
C MET A 59 5.52 3.59 20.24
N LYS A 60 4.67 3.96 21.20
CA LYS A 60 4.82 3.61 22.63
C LYS A 60 3.96 2.42 23.03
N ASN A 61 2.81 2.24 22.39
CA ASN A 61 1.95 1.08 22.59
C ASN A 61 2.61 -0.17 21.98
N PRO A 62 3.01 -1.15 22.81
CA PRO A 62 3.76 -2.31 22.34
C PRO A 62 2.94 -3.23 21.44
N TYR A 63 1.61 -3.28 21.60
CA TYR A 63 0.74 -4.13 20.78
C TYR A 63 0.57 -3.57 19.37
N LEU A 64 0.34 -2.26 19.26
CA LEU A 64 0.22 -1.59 17.95
C LEU A 64 1.57 -1.60 17.21
N LYS A 65 2.67 -1.36 17.94
CA LYS A 65 4.01 -1.48 17.37
C LYS A 65 4.27 -2.88 16.81
N ARG A 66 4.03 -3.94 17.62
CA ARG A 66 4.18 -5.34 17.18
C ARG A 66 3.27 -5.67 15.99
N LEU A 67 2.05 -5.12 15.95
CA LEU A 67 1.14 -5.30 14.83
C LEU A 67 1.72 -4.70 13.55
N CYS A 68 2.16 -3.44 13.57
CA CYS A 68 2.80 -2.82 12.40
C CYS A 68 4.09 -3.55 12.01
N GLU A 69 4.95 -3.92 12.95
CA GLU A 69 6.18 -4.69 12.68
C GLU A 69 5.89 -6.07 12.06
N SER A 70 4.77 -6.70 12.41
CA SER A 70 4.37 -7.99 11.85
C SER A 70 4.11 -7.97 10.35
N PHE A 71 3.82 -6.79 9.80
CA PHE A 71 3.70 -6.53 8.36
C PHE A 71 4.99 -5.94 7.81
N PHE A 72 5.50 -4.86 8.41
CA PHE A 72 6.54 -4.02 7.83
C PHE A 72 7.97 -4.37 8.27
N ARG A 73 8.18 -5.41 9.07
CA ARG A 73 9.53 -5.92 9.38
C ARG A 73 9.65 -7.42 9.21
N ASN A 74 8.62 -8.14 9.60
CA ASN A 74 8.68 -9.59 9.76
C ASN A 74 8.19 -10.36 8.52
N ASP A 75 7.46 -9.70 7.62
CA ASP A 75 6.82 -10.32 6.45
C ASP A 75 7.44 -9.81 5.15
N LYS A 76 8.56 -10.44 4.75
CA LYS A 76 9.34 -10.01 3.58
C LYS A 76 8.54 -10.00 2.29
N ASP A 77 7.63 -10.96 2.12
CA ASP A 77 6.78 -11.07 0.94
C ASP A 77 5.75 -9.95 0.90
N PHE A 78 5.11 -9.64 2.03
CA PHE A 78 4.23 -8.48 2.14
C PHE A 78 4.97 -7.18 1.82
N ILE A 79 6.16 -6.98 2.39
CA ILE A 79 6.98 -5.77 2.19
C ILE A 79 7.31 -5.58 0.70
N ALA A 80 7.78 -6.65 0.05
CA ALA A 80 8.13 -6.61 -1.37
C ALA A 80 6.92 -6.25 -2.25
N ARG A 81 5.74 -6.81 -1.95
CA ARG A 81 4.50 -6.47 -2.66
C ARG A 81 4.07 -5.03 -2.37
N PHE A 82 3.98 -4.65 -1.11
CA PHE A 82 3.54 -3.32 -0.68
C PHE A 82 4.36 -2.19 -1.33
N LYS A 83 5.69 -2.35 -1.40
CA LYS A 83 6.58 -1.40 -2.09
C LYS A 83 6.34 -1.30 -3.60
N LYS A 84 5.80 -2.34 -4.23
CA LYS A 84 5.57 -2.41 -5.68
C LYS A 84 4.11 -2.17 -6.08
N SER A 85 3.19 -2.23 -5.13
CA SER A 85 1.75 -2.02 -5.35
C SER A 85 1.42 -0.55 -5.65
N SER A 86 0.39 -0.36 -6.47
CA SER A 86 -0.29 0.92 -6.64
C SER A 86 -1.32 1.13 -5.53
N ALA A 87 -1.74 2.37 -5.30
CA ALA A 87 -2.88 2.66 -4.42
C ALA A 87 -4.23 2.62 -5.17
N ALA A 88 -4.22 2.49 -6.51
CA ALA A 88 -5.40 2.51 -7.34
C ALA A 88 -5.14 1.93 -8.73
N LYS A 89 -6.20 1.46 -9.40
CA LYS A 89 -6.14 0.98 -10.79
C LYS A 89 -5.72 2.07 -11.79
N SER A 90 -6.32 3.25 -11.72
CA SER A 90 -6.16 4.30 -12.75
C SER A 90 -6.19 5.74 -12.26
N VAL A 91 -6.61 6.02 -11.02
CA VAL A 91 -6.83 7.37 -10.48
C VAL A 91 -5.92 7.58 -9.26
N HIS A 92 -5.05 8.59 -9.28
CA HIS A 92 -4.10 8.99 -8.20
C HIS A 92 -3.29 7.82 -7.57
N HIS A 93 -1.96 7.82 -7.73
CA HIS A 93 -1.07 6.75 -7.26
C HIS A 93 -1.21 5.38 -7.97
N GLY A 94 -1.68 5.37 -9.22
CA GLY A 94 -1.71 4.21 -10.12
C GLY A 94 -0.34 3.81 -10.69
N PHE A 95 0.69 3.78 -9.85
CA PHE A 95 2.08 3.56 -10.23
C PHE A 95 2.80 2.67 -9.20
N ILE A 96 3.95 2.10 -9.58
CA ILE A 96 4.79 1.31 -8.66
C ILE A 96 5.24 2.21 -7.50
N GLY A 97 5.01 1.73 -6.27
CA GLY A 97 5.27 2.50 -5.04
C GLY A 97 4.16 3.46 -4.66
N GLY A 98 3.07 3.52 -5.43
CA GLY A 98 1.94 4.39 -5.17
C GLY A 98 1.24 4.11 -3.85
N LEU A 99 1.10 2.83 -3.47
CA LEU A 99 0.50 2.46 -2.18
C LEU A 99 1.33 3.02 -1.01
N LEU A 100 2.65 2.81 -1.04
CA LEU A 100 3.56 3.33 -0.03
C LEU A 100 3.51 4.86 0.06
N GLU A 101 3.55 5.56 -1.08
CA GLU A 101 3.47 7.02 -1.13
C GLU A 101 2.16 7.54 -0.53
N HIS A 102 1.03 6.90 -0.88
CA HIS A 102 -0.28 7.23 -0.34
C HIS A 102 -0.35 7.01 1.17
N THR A 103 0.01 5.81 1.63
CA THR A 103 0.03 5.46 3.06
C THR A 103 0.91 6.40 3.87
N LEU A 104 2.10 6.74 3.38
CA LEU A 104 3.00 7.68 4.05
C LEU A 104 2.39 9.09 4.13
N SER A 105 1.71 9.54 3.07
CA SER A 105 1.04 10.85 3.05
C SER A 105 -0.11 10.92 4.05
N VAL A 106 -0.97 9.91 4.10
CA VAL A 106 -2.05 9.78 5.09
C VAL A 106 -1.48 9.72 6.51
N THR A 107 -0.40 8.98 6.72
CA THR A 107 0.29 8.88 8.03
C THR A 107 0.81 10.25 8.48
N LYS A 108 1.40 11.04 7.59
CA LYS A 108 1.87 12.42 7.88
C LYS A 108 0.73 13.35 8.27
N LEU A 109 -0.41 13.26 7.58
CA LEU A 109 -1.57 14.08 7.90
C LEU A 109 -2.21 13.67 9.24
N CYS A 110 -2.28 12.37 9.50
CA CYS A 110 -2.68 11.85 10.81
C CYS A 110 -1.75 12.31 11.93
N GLU A 111 -0.43 12.29 11.74
CA GLU A 111 0.55 12.84 12.68
C GLU A 111 0.28 14.32 12.97
N TYR A 112 0.01 15.11 11.93
CA TYR A 112 -0.37 16.51 12.09
C TYR A 112 -1.65 16.68 12.94
N TYR A 113 -2.67 15.85 12.72
CA TYR A 113 -3.89 15.87 13.54
C TYR A 113 -3.62 15.60 15.01
N THR A 114 -2.70 14.68 15.36
CA THR A 114 -2.36 14.42 16.76
C THR A 114 -1.71 15.61 17.48
N GLY A 115 -1.07 16.51 16.74
CA GLY A 115 -0.56 17.77 17.29
C GLY A 115 -1.65 18.82 17.52
N ALA A 116 -2.71 18.80 16.71
CA ALA A 116 -3.83 19.73 16.79
C ALA A 116 -4.93 19.29 17.79
N TYR A 117 -5.13 17.97 17.96
CA TYR A 117 -6.17 17.38 18.80
C TYR A 117 -5.56 16.39 19.81
N PRO A 118 -5.23 16.85 21.03
CA PRO A 118 -4.59 16.02 22.07
C PRO A 118 -5.42 14.81 22.54
N GLU A 119 -6.73 14.81 22.28
CA GLU A 119 -7.65 13.72 22.61
C GLU A 119 -7.46 12.49 21.71
N LEU A 120 -6.81 12.64 20.56
CA LEU A 120 -6.51 11.53 19.66
C LEU A 120 -5.48 10.59 20.30
N LYS A 121 -5.81 9.29 20.35
CA LYS A 121 -4.83 8.26 20.71
C LYS A 121 -3.81 8.13 19.58
N LYS A 122 -2.70 8.88 19.68
CA LYS A 122 -1.65 8.96 18.66
C LYS A 122 -1.25 7.61 18.07
N ASP A 123 -0.81 6.66 18.91
CA ASP A 123 -0.34 5.36 18.41
C ASP A 123 -1.45 4.58 17.70
N LEU A 124 -2.71 4.68 18.17
CA LEU A 124 -3.84 4.06 17.49
C LEU A 124 -4.02 4.69 16.10
N LEU A 125 -4.13 6.02 16.01
CA LEU A 125 -4.32 6.73 14.76
C LEU A 125 -3.19 6.47 13.76
N ILE A 126 -1.93 6.58 14.18
CA ILE A 126 -0.77 6.32 13.30
C ILE A 126 -0.75 4.85 12.86
N SER A 127 -1.04 3.89 13.75
CA SER A 127 -1.06 2.49 13.36
C SER A 127 -2.14 2.18 12.31
N VAL A 128 -3.35 2.73 12.47
CA VAL A 128 -4.44 2.51 11.51
C VAL A 128 -4.21 3.28 10.21
N ALA A 129 -3.56 4.45 10.24
CA ALA A 129 -3.13 5.17 9.04
C ALA A 129 -2.11 4.37 8.22
N ILE A 130 -1.14 3.74 8.88
CA ILE A 130 -0.17 2.86 8.21
C ILE A 130 -0.84 1.61 7.62
N LEU A 131 -1.92 1.14 8.25
CA LEU A 131 -2.56 -0.14 7.92
C LEU A 131 -3.83 -0.02 7.05
N HIS A 132 -4.39 1.17 6.84
CA HIS A 132 -5.76 1.33 6.29
C HIS A 132 -5.97 0.63 4.94
N ASP A 133 -4.99 0.77 4.04
CA ASP A 133 -5.08 0.32 2.66
C ASP A 133 -4.26 -0.94 2.37
N ILE A 134 -3.77 -1.65 3.40
CA ILE A 134 -2.89 -2.81 3.18
C ILE A 134 -3.57 -3.94 2.39
N GLY A 135 -4.91 -3.98 2.37
CA GLY A 135 -5.66 -4.93 1.56
C GLY A 135 -5.40 -4.77 0.05
N LYS A 136 -4.94 -3.60 -0.40
CA LYS A 136 -4.62 -3.32 -1.81
C LYS A 136 -3.52 -4.21 -2.38
N VAL A 137 -2.66 -4.76 -1.52
CA VAL A 137 -1.63 -5.75 -1.93
C VAL A 137 -2.22 -7.08 -2.41
N ARG A 138 -3.51 -7.34 -2.14
CA ARG A 138 -4.25 -8.52 -2.61
C ARG A 138 -5.42 -8.15 -3.51
N GLU A 139 -6.00 -6.96 -3.35
CA GLU A 139 -7.08 -6.45 -4.19
C GLU A 139 -6.62 -6.21 -5.63
N LEU A 140 -5.41 -5.68 -5.81
CA LEU A 140 -4.86 -5.34 -7.11
C LEU A 140 -3.76 -6.33 -7.52
N SER A 141 -3.80 -6.76 -8.77
CA SER A 141 -2.73 -7.54 -9.40
C SER A 141 -1.46 -6.71 -9.59
N GLU A 142 -0.32 -7.40 -9.66
CA GLU A 142 0.97 -6.76 -9.88
C GLU A 142 1.05 -6.07 -11.26
N PHE A 143 1.95 -5.10 -11.38
CA PHE A 143 2.22 -4.47 -12.67
C PHE A 143 2.77 -5.48 -13.70
N PRO A 144 2.44 -5.31 -14.98
CA PRO A 144 1.78 -4.15 -15.60
C PRO A 144 0.26 -4.18 -15.53
N MET A 145 -0.34 -5.30 -15.08
CA MET A 145 -1.77 -5.53 -15.24
C MET A 145 -2.56 -4.53 -14.40
N ASN A 146 -2.15 -4.35 -13.15
CA ASN A 146 -2.73 -3.38 -12.20
C ASN A 146 -4.27 -3.37 -12.22
N ASP A 147 -4.87 -4.55 -12.40
CA ASP A 147 -6.31 -4.76 -12.42
C ASP A 147 -6.75 -5.46 -11.14
N TYR A 148 -8.04 -5.38 -10.82
CA TYR A 148 -8.62 -6.08 -9.68
C TYR A 148 -8.46 -7.60 -9.84
N THR A 149 -8.07 -8.24 -8.75
CA THR A 149 -8.14 -9.71 -8.63
C THR A 149 -9.59 -10.15 -8.44
N ASP A 150 -9.87 -11.45 -8.58
CA ASP A 150 -11.20 -11.99 -8.31
C ASP A 150 -11.66 -11.67 -6.88
N ASP A 151 -10.78 -11.89 -5.89
CA ASP A 151 -11.05 -11.51 -4.49
C ASP A 151 -11.18 -10.00 -4.33
N GLY A 152 -10.39 -9.20 -5.05
CA GLY A 152 -10.50 -7.75 -5.06
C GLY A 152 -11.86 -7.25 -5.54
N GLN A 153 -12.42 -7.86 -6.59
CA GLN A 153 -13.78 -7.57 -7.08
C GLN A 153 -14.87 -8.00 -6.10
N LEU A 154 -14.68 -9.13 -5.41
CA LEU A 154 -15.71 -9.73 -4.55
C LEU A 154 -15.72 -9.17 -3.12
N LEU A 155 -14.55 -8.88 -2.56
CA LEU A 155 -14.36 -8.54 -1.14
C LEU A 155 -13.94 -7.09 -0.92
N GLY A 156 -13.06 -6.58 -1.78
CA GLY A 156 -12.44 -5.25 -1.65
C GLY A 156 -11.41 -5.14 -0.53
N HIS A 157 -10.48 -4.18 -0.67
CA HIS A 157 -9.34 -4.01 0.23
C HIS A 157 -9.72 -3.72 1.68
N ILE A 158 -10.86 -3.09 1.95
CA ILE A 158 -11.28 -2.74 3.32
C ILE A 158 -11.51 -4.01 4.15
N VAL A 159 -12.29 -4.95 3.60
CA VAL A 159 -12.61 -6.22 4.27
C VAL A 159 -11.35 -7.08 4.32
N MET A 160 -10.66 -7.24 3.19
CA MET A 160 -9.41 -8.02 3.13
C MET A 160 -8.34 -7.48 4.09
N GLY A 161 -8.19 -6.15 4.19
CA GLY A 161 -7.27 -5.49 5.12
C GLY A 161 -7.63 -5.76 6.57
N SER A 162 -8.91 -5.65 6.94
CA SER A 162 -9.40 -6.00 8.29
C SER A 162 -9.13 -7.48 8.62
N GLU A 163 -9.31 -8.40 7.68
CA GLU A 163 -9.01 -9.83 7.86
C GLU A 163 -7.51 -10.07 8.05
N MET A 164 -6.66 -9.49 7.18
CA MET A 164 -5.20 -9.57 7.29
C MET A 164 -4.71 -9.07 8.67
N ILE A 165 -5.25 -7.95 9.13
CA ILE A 165 -4.92 -7.37 10.44
C ILE A 165 -5.35 -8.30 11.57
N TYR A 166 -6.56 -8.85 11.50
CA TYR A 166 -7.06 -9.74 12.53
C TYR A 166 -6.24 -11.02 12.67
N GLU A 167 -5.78 -11.59 11.55
CA GLU A 167 -4.90 -12.76 11.56
C GLU A 167 -3.54 -12.45 12.18
N LYS A 168 -2.95 -11.27 11.93
CA LYS A 168 -1.72 -10.85 12.64
C LYS A 168 -1.96 -10.59 14.13
N ILE A 169 -3.10 -9.98 14.50
CA ILE A 169 -3.48 -9.75 15.90
C ILE A 169 -3.55 -11.07 16.68
N LYS A 170 -4.15 -12.13 16.10
CA LYS A 170 -4.20 -13.46 16.71
C LYS A 170 -2.82 -14.06 17.02
N GLY A 171 -1.82 -13.71 16.22
CA GLY A 171 -0.43 -14.12 16.44
C GLY A 171 0.30 -13.32 17.53
N ILE A 172 -0.30 -12.27 18.08
CA ILE A 172 0.30 -11.42 19.11
C ILE A 172 -0.28 -11.79 20.47
N GLU A 173 0.51 -12.51 21.26
CA GLU A 173 0.12 -12.91 22.62
C GLU A 173 -0.29 -11.70 23.48
N GLY A 174 -1.45 -11.82 24.12
CA GLY A 174 -1.99 -10.83 25.05
C GLY A 174 -2.54 -9.56 24.39
N PHE A 175 -2.77 -9.54 23.06
CA PHE A 175 -3.34 -8.37 22.39
C PHE A 175 -4.70 -8.01 22.99
N PRO A 176 -4.92 -6.79 23.53
CA PRO A 176 -6.17 -6.44 24.19
C PRO A 176 -7.36 -6.48 23.22
N GLU A 177 -8.42 -7.22 23.58
CA GLU A 177 -9.59 -7.43 22.70
C GLU A 177 -10.28 -6.12 22.28
N ARG A 178 -10.38 -5.16 23.21
CA ARG A 178 -10.91 -3.83 22.92
C ARG A 178 -10.06 -3.11 21.88
N LEU A 179 -8.73 -3.13 22.04
CA LEU A 179 -7.81 -2.50 21.09
C LEU A 179 -7.89 -3.16 19.72
N ALA A 180 -8.06 -4.49 19.67
CA ALA A 180 -8.23 -5.22 18.41
C ALA A 180 -9.51 -4.78 17.68
N SER A 181 -10.58 -4.55 18.45
CA SER A 181 -11.84 -4.03 17.92
C SER A 181 -11.71 -2.57 17.45
N GLU A 182 -11.01 -1.72 18.21
CA GLU A 182 -10.76 -0.32 17.85
C GLU A 182 -9.93 -0.20 16.55
N VAL A 183 -8.86 -1.00 16.39
CA VAL A 183 -8.06 -1.06 15.17
C VAL A 183 -8.94 -1.47 13.98
N ARG A 184 -9.64 -2.61 14.09
CA ARG A 184 -10.49 -3.11 13.01
C ARG A 184 -11.62 -2.14 12.65
N HIS A 185 -12.21 -1.46 13.64
CA HIS A 185 -13.23 -0.45 13.39
C HIS A 185 -12.69 0.71 12.56
N CYS A 186 -11.49 1.22 12.87
CA CYS A 186 -10.89 2.29 12.07
C CYS A 186 -10.69 1.85 10.62
N ILE A 187 -10.21 0.63 10.38
CA ILE A 187 -10.05 0.08 9.02
C ILE A 187 -11.42 -0.08 8.34
N LEU A 188 -12.42 -0.64 9.00
CA LEU A 188 -13.76 -0.83 8.41
C LEU A 188 -14.54 0.49 8.21
N ALA A 189 -14.07 1.60 8.75
CA ALA A 189 -14.76 2.88 8.73
C ALA A 189 -14.00 3.99 7.99
N HIS A 190 -12.80 3.73 7.47
CA HIS A 190 -11.93 4.79 6.96
C HIS A 190 -12.42 5.47 5.67
N HIS A 191 -13.37 4.86 4.95
CA HIS A 191 -14.05 5.52 3.83
C HIS A 191 -15.23 6.40 4.27
N GLY A 192 -15.58 6.43 5.56
CA GLY A 192 -16.52 7.38 6.16
C GLY A 192 -17.99 7.07 5.95
N GLU A 193 -18.40 6.89 4.70
CA GLU A 193 -19.79 6.76 4.28
C GLU A 193 -20.06 5.45 3.55
N TYR A 194 -21.29 4.95 3.64
CA TYR A 194 -21.69 3.71 2.97
C TYR A 194 -21.63 3.85 1.45
N GLU A 195 -21.94 5.04 0.94
CA GLU A 195 -21.87 5.42 -0.47
C GLU A 195 -20.44 5.37 -1.03
N PHE A 196 -19.42 5.47 -0.17
CA PHE A 196 -18.02 5.33 -0.55
C PHE A 196 -17.48 3.91 -0.35
N GLY A 197 -18.37 2.94 -0.10
CA GLY A 197 -18.01 1.53 0.08
C GLY A 197 -17.55 1.18 1.49
N SER A 198 -17.68 2.09 2.46
CA SER A 198 -17.31 1.83 3.86
C SER A 198 -18.27 0.81 4.51
N PRO A 199 -17.81 -0.32 5.07
CA PRO A 199 -18.67 -1.25 5.80
C PRO A 199 -19.32 -0.65 7.06
N LYS A 200 -18.69 0.36 7.66
CA LYS A 200 -19.18 1.09 8.85
C LYS A 200 -18.93 2.59 8.73
N LYS A 201 -19.71 3.39 9.45
CA LYS A 201 -19.40 4.81 9.66
C LYS A 201 -18.42 4.98 10.85
N PRO A 202 -17.57 6.02 10.85
CA PRO A 202 -16.71 6.34 11.97
C PRO A 202 -17.50 6.48 13.28
N ALA A 203 -17.06 5.76 14.31
CA ALA A 203 -17.63 5.77 15.66
C ALA A 203 -16.55 6.00 16.73
N LEU A 204 -15.32 6.24 16.29
CA LEU A 204 -14.16 6.63 17.07
C LEU A 204 -13.60 7.92 16.48
N ILE A 205 -13.04 8.79 17.32
CA ILE A 205 -12.42 10.03 16.86
C ILE A 205 -11.22 9.75 15.95
N GLU A 206 -10.49 8.67 16.19
CA GLU A 206 -9.40 8.21 15.33
C GLU A 206 -9.90 7.71 13.97
N ALA A 207 -11.04 7.01 13.92
CA ALA A 207 -11.64 6.59 12.65
C ALA A 207 -12.13 7.79 11.83
N MET A 208 -12.64 8.82 12.50
CA MET A 208 -13.06 10.07 11.85
C MET A 208 -11.84 10.84 11.32
N ALA A 209 -10.78 10.95 12.12
CA ALA A 209 -9.54 11.60 11.73
C ALA A 209 -8.90 10.89 10.53
N LEU A 210 -8.87 9.55 10.54
CA LEU A 210 -8.36 8.77 9.41
C LEU A 210 -9.17 8.99 8.14
N ASN A 211 -10.50 9.06 8.22
CA ASN A 211 -11.36 9.31 7.06
C ASN A 211 -11.15 10.71 6.45
N PHE A 212 -10.72 11.69 7.23
CA PHE A 212 -10.44 13.05 6.73
C PHE A 212 -8.99 13.25 6.27
N ALA A 213 -8.11 12.27 6.49
CA ALA A 213 -6.72 12.29 6.06
C ALA A 213 -6.57 11.79 4.62
#